data_AF-K3WF76-F1
#
_entry.id   AF-K3WF76-F1
#
_cell.length_a   1.000
_cell.length_b   1.000
_cell.length_c   1.000
_cell.angle_alpha   90.00
_cell.angle_beta   90.00
_cell.angle_gamma   90.00
#
_symmetry.space_group_name_H-M   'P 1'
#
loop_
_entity.id
_entity.type
_entity.pdbx_description
1 polymer ?
#
loop_
_entity_poly.entity_id
_entity_poly.type
_entity_poly.pdbx_seq_one_letter_code
_entity_poly.pdbx_strand_id
1 'polypeptide(L)'
;MLKRPPGGELPPSPPDPGVASPLNFKEAVRDKSSDKHGDDEFDEWVKRLTKIAERPWKVKDDENLRPMVPAEEEALAAWAMGALVLDAPPAFLVCTHTFAQRVAFLNFFEAHLEGVIAAVIPHMYDAKHVAEKTLLA
;
A
#
# COMPACT_ATOMS: atom_id res chain seq x y z
N MET A 1 7.47 79.38 2.03
CA MET A 1 7.57 79.33 3.50
C MET A 1 6.25 78.83 4.06
N LEU A 2 6.17 77.59 4.55
CA LEU A 2 5.02 77.08 5.30
C LEU A 2 5.49 76.08 6.36
N LYS A 3 4.83 76.14 7.51
CA LYS A 3 5.24 75.73 8.87
C LYS A 3 5.38 74.21 9.08
N ARG A 4 6.33 73.80 9.94
CA ARG A 4 6.30 72.51 10.67
C ARG A 4 5.20 72.54 11.74
N PRO A 5 4.45 71.44 11.96
CA PRO A 5 3.79 71.19 13.23
C PRO A 5 4.60 70.22 14.11
N PRO A 6 4.37 70.25 15.44
CA PRO A 6 5.19 69.62 16.46
C PRO A 6 4.65 68.23 16.88
N GLY A 7 5.54 67.42 17.47
CA GLY A 7 5.21 66.39 18.47
C GLY A 7 4.17 65.33 18.08
N GLY A 8 4.64 64.20 17.54
CA GLY A 8 3.93 62.93 17.60
C GLY A 8 4.92 61.87 18.07
N GLU A 9 4.59 61.18 19.16
CA GLU A 9 5.38 60.09 19.74
C GLU A 9 5.65 59.00 18.68
N LEU A 10 6.87 58.45 18.68
CA LEU A 10 7.16 57.25 17.90
C LEU A 10 6.30 56.09 18.43
N PRO A 11 5.68 55.27 17.55
CA PRO A 11 5.14 54.00 17.99
C PRO A 11 6.27 53.11 18.53
N PRO A 12 6.00 52.26 19.54
CA PRO A 12 7.01 51.36 20.08
C PRO A 12 7.57 50.47 18.98
N SER A 13 8.90 50.27 19.00
CA SER A 13 9.60 49.33 18.11
C SER A 13 8.93 47.94 18.16
N PRO A 14 8.92 47.19 17.05
CA PRO A 14 8.43 45.82 17.05
C PRO A 14 9.21 44.98 18.07
N PRO A 15 8.57 44.01 18.74
CA PRO A 15 9.29 43.08 19.59
C PRO A 15 10.31 42.29 18.73
N ASP A 16 11.52 42.14 19.28
CA ASP A 16 12.56 41.28 18.71
C ASP A 16 11.97 39.91 18.34
N PRO A 17 12.34 39.30 17.19
CA PRO A 17 11.97 37.94 16.86
C PRO A 17 12.78 36.96 17.71
N GLY A 18 12.48 36.94 19.01
CA GLY A 18 13.12 36.15 20.04
C GLY A 18 12.36 34.86 20.31
N VAL A 19 12.84 33.79 19.66
CA VAL A 19 12.69 32.39 20.05
C VAL A 19 11.27 31.83 19.98
N ALA A 20 10.86 31.42 18.77
CA ALA A 20 9.95 30.30 18.65
C ALA A 20 10.57 29.11 19.39
N SER A 21 9.84 28.56 20.37
CA SER A 21 10.22 27.33 21.06
C SER A 21 10.72 26.31 20.04
N PRO A 22 11.90 25.68 20.25
CA PRO A 22 12.39 24.69 19.31
C PRO A 22 11.35 23.59 19.25
N LEU A 23 10.75 23.40 18.08
CA LEU A 23 9.92 22.24 17.78
C LEU A 23 10.74 21.02 18.21
N ASN A 24 10.30 20.38 19.28
CA ASN A 24 10.92 19.17 19.79
C ASN A 24 10.70 18.07 18.75
N PHE A 25 11.58 18.02 17.75
CA PHE A 25 11.60 16.98 16.72
C PHE A 25 11.63 15.58 17.33
N LYS A 26 12.09 15.43 18.58
CA LYS A 26 12.14 14.16 19.30
C LYS A 26 10.77 13.67 19.75
N GLU A 27 9.80 14.56 19.97
CA GLU A 27 8.40 14.19 20.22
C GLU A 27 7.65 13.89 18.91
N ALA A 28 7.89 14.66 17.85
CA ALA A 28 7.26 14.44 16.55
C ALA A 28 7.66 13.11 15.87
N VAL A 29 8.83 12.57 16.22
CA VAL A 29 9.32 11.27 15.71
C VAL A 29 8.82 10.09 16.58
N ARG A 30 8.48 10.33 17.85
CA ARG A 30 8.01 9.27 18.76
C ARG A 30 6.59 8.80 18.44
N ASP A 31 5.79 9.65 17.81
CA ASP A 31 4.40 9.34 17.45
C ASP A 31 4.25 8.45 16.20
N LYS A 32 5.36 8.12 15.52
CA LYS A 32 5.36 7.22 14.35
C LYS A 32 5.81 5.79 14.64
N SER A 33 6.05 5.44 15.91
CA SER A 33 6.60 4.13 16.26
C SER A 33 5.57 3.02 16.48
N SER A 34 4.31 3.16 16.05
CA SER A 34 3.32 2.09 16.18
C SER A 34 2.36 1.98 15.01
N ASP A 35 2.87 1.91 13.79
CA ASP A 35 2.07 1.44 12.64
C ASP A 35 2.01 -0.10 12.57
N LYS A 36 2.25 -0.79 13.70
CA LYS A 36 2.04 -2.25 13.82
C LYS A 36 0.62 -2.66 13.49
N HIS A 37 -0.35 -1.76 13.68
CA HIS A 37 -1.74 -2.06 13.45
C HIS A 37 -2.05 -2.32 11.97
N GLY A 38 -1.37 -1.64 11.05
CA GLY A 38 -1.56 -1.84 9.60
C GLY A 38 -1.00 -3.18 9.11
N ASP A 39 0.13 -3.60 9.65
CA ASP A 39 0.74 -4.91 9.34
C ASP A 39 -0.16 -6.05 9.87
N ASP A 40 -0.68 -5.91 11.09
CA ASP A 40 -1.59 -6.90 11.69
C ASP A 40 -2.90 -7.03 10.90
N GLU A 41 -3.48 -5.91 10.43
CA GLU A 41 -4.70 -5.90 9.61
C GLU A 41 -4.49 -6.54 8.24
N PHE A 42 -3.35 -6.25 7.59
CA PHE A 42 -3.00 -6.86 6.32
C PHE A 42 -2.79 -8.38 6.47
N ASP A 43 -2.10 -8.81 7.51
CA ASP A 43 -1.89 -10.23 7.81
C ASP A 43 -3.22 -10.96 8.07
N GLU A 44 -4.14 -10.36 8.80
CA GLU A 44 -5.48 -10.91 9.02
C GLU A 44 -6.28 -11.00 7.72
N TRP A 45 -6.17 -9.98 6.86
CA TRP A 45 -6.77 -9.95 5.54
C TRP A 45 -6.23 -11.07 4.64
N VAL A 46 -4.90 -11.24 4.54
CA VAL A 46 -4.26 -12.33 3.77
C VAL A 46 -4.70 -13.69 4.31
N LYS A 47 -4.71 -13.90 5.63
CA LYS A 47 -5.17 -15.15 6.25
C LYS A 47 -6.62 -15.47 5.90
N ARG A 48 -7.49 -14.46 5.92
CA ARG A 48 -8.90 -14.62 5.56
C ARG A 48 -9.06 -15.04 4.10
N LEU A 49 -8.38 -14.36 3.18
CA LEU A 49 -8.49 -14.64 1.75
C LEU A 49 -7.87 -16.00 1.39
N THR A 50 -6.73 -16.35 1.97
CA THR A 50 -6.11 -17.68 1.82
C THR A 50 -7.10 -18.79 2.19
N LYS A 51 -7.78 -18.65 3.34
CA LYS A 51 -8.79 -19.60 3.79
C LYS A 51 -9.97 -19.73 2.83
N ILE A 52 -10.37 -18.64 2.16
CA ILE A 52 -11.44 -18.66 1.15
C ILE A 52 -10.95 -19.36 -0.12
N ALA A 53 -9.76 -19.00 -0.59
CA ALA A 53 -9.18 -19.49 -1.84
C ALA A 53 -8.84 -20.98 -1.77
N GLU A 54 -8.30 -21.47 -0.66
CA GLU A 54 -7.87 -22.87 -0.51
C GLU A 54 -8.98 -23.80 -0.01
N ARG A 55 -10.16 -23.25 0.34
CA ARG A 55 -11.29 -24.07 0.78
C ARG A 55 -11.57 -25.14 -0.27
N PRO A 56 -11.71 -26.43 0.11
CA PRO A 56 -11.96 -27.48 -0.86
C PRO A 56 -13.34 -27.32 -1.49
N TRP A 57 -13.39 -27.38 -2.82
CA TRP A 57 -14.61 -27.33 -3.62
C TRP A 57 -14.78 -28.58 -4.46
N LYS A 58 -16.03 -29.01 -4.63
CA LYS A 58 -16.36 -30.08 -5.57
C LYS A 58 -16.39 -29.51 -6.99
N VAL A 59 -15.67 -30.15 -7.90
CA VAL A 59 -15.72 -29.82 -9.34
C VAL A 59 -17.16 -29.92 -9.82
N LYS A 60 -17.58 -28.95 -10.63
CA LYS A 60 -18.88 -28.91 -11.28
C LYS A 60 -18.71 -28.94 -12.79
N ASP A 61 -19.71 -29.50 -13.47
CA ASP A 61 -19.82 -29.39 -14.92
C ASP A 61 -19.99 -27.92 -15.31
N ASP A 62 -19.49 -27.56 -16.49
CA ASP A 62 -19.50 -26.17 -16.98
C ASP A 62 -20.93 -25.59 -17.12
N GLU A 63 -21.94 -26.45 -17.25
CA GLU A 63 -23.36 -26.08 -17.30
C GLU A 63 -24.00 -25.84 -15.91
N ASN A 64 -23.31 -26.24 -14.83
CA ASN A 64 -23.82 -26.24 -13.45
C ASN A 64 -22.95 -25.38 -12.51
N LEU A 65 -22.30 -24.35 -13.05
CA LEU A 65 -21.49 -23.42 -12.29
C LEU A 65 -22.36 -22.53 -11.41
N ARG A 66 -21.87 -22.21 -10.21
CA ARG A 66 -22.51 -21.23 -9.33
C ARG A 66 -21.89 -19.85 -9.54
N PRO A 67 -22.63 -18.77 -9.27
CA PRO A 67 -22.01 -17.45 -9.18
C PRO A 67 -20.98 -17.41 -8.06
N MET A 68 -20.01 -16.52 -8.25
CA MET A 68 -19.01 -16.19 -7.25
C MET A 68 -19.64 -15.30 -6.18
N VAL A 69 -19.23 -15.47 -4.93
CA VAL A 69 -19.65 -14.56 -3.85
C VAL A 69 -18.62 -13.44 -3.67
N PRO A 70 -18.98 -12.28 -3.10
CA PRO A 70 -18.06 -11.13 -3.02
C PRO A 70 -16.69 -11.43 -2.39
N ALA A 71 -16.65 -12.30 -1.38
CA ALA A 71 -15.40 -12.69 -0.73
C ALA A 71 -14.48 -13.53 -1.64
N GLU A 72 -15.05 -14.26 -2.60
CA GLU A 72 -14.30 -15.01 -3.60
C GLU A 72 -13.83 -14.10 -4.74
N GLU A 73 -14.63 -13.09 -5.11
CA GLU A 73 -14.21 -12.04 -6.05
C GLU A 73 -13.00 -11.28 -5.51
N GLU A 74 -13.04 -10.91 -4.24
CA GLU A 74 -11.92 -10.28 -3.52
C GLU A 74 -10.68 -11.18 -3.51
N ALA A 75 -10.84 -12.47 -3.18
CA ALA A 75 -9.75 -13.42 -3.20
C ALA A 75 -9.15 -13.60 -4.61
N LEU A 76 -10.00 -13.67 -5.65
CA LEU A 76 -9.56 -13.77 -7.04
C LEU A 76 -8.80 -12.52 -7.49
N ALA A 77 -9.30 -11.33 -7.15
CA ALA A 77 -8.65 -10.08 -7.48
C ALA A 77 -7.29 -9.95 -6.77
N ALA A 78 -7.23 -10.25 -5.46
CA ALA A 78 -6.00 -10.24 -4.69
C ALA A 78 -4.96 -11.20 -5.27
N TRP A 79 -5.38 -12.41 -5.67
CA TRP A 79 -4.52 -13.39 -6.31
C TRP A 79 -4.02 -12.91 -7.68
N ALA A 80 -4.92 -12.40 -8.52
CA ALA A 80 -4.57 -11.90 -9.85
C ALA A 80 -3.62 -10.68 -9.81
N MET A 81 -3.69 -9.88 -8.75
CA MET A 81 -2.79 -8.74 -8.52
C MET A 81 -1.46 -9.12 -7.84
N GLY A 82 -1.28 -10.38 -7.43
CA GLY A 82 -0.09 -10.84 -6.70
C GLY A 82 -0.05 -10.44 -5.22
N ALA A 83 -1.13 -9.84 -4.69
CA ALA A 83 -1.25 -9.51 -3.26
C ALA A 83 -1.55 -10.75 -2.40
N LEU A 84 -2.13 -11.79 -3.00
CA LEU A 84 -2.34 -13.10 -2.39
C LEU A 84 -1.52 -14.15 -3.15
N VAL A 85 -0.44 -14.63 -2.55
CA VAL A 85 0.44 -15.66 -3.15
C VAL A 85 -0.10 -17.04 -2.78
N LEU A 86 -0.41 -17.86 -3.78
CA LEU A 86 -0.88 -19.23 -3.64
C LEU A 86 -0.09 -20.14 -4.58
N ASP A 87 0.09 -21.41 -4.20
CA ASP A 87 0.77 -22.42 -5.02
C ASP A 87 -0.04 -22.85 -6.26
N ALA A 88 -1.33 -22.53 -6.28
CA ALA A 88 -2.25 -22.83 -7.37
C ALA A 88 -3.36 -21.77 -7.45
N PRO A 89 -4.11 -21.70 -8.57
CA PRO A 89 -5.28 -20.83 -8.64
C PRO A 89 -6.30 -21.12 -7.54
N PRO A 90 -7.11 -20.12 -7.14
CA PRO A 90 -8.13 -20.29 -6.11
C PRO A 90 -9.05 -21.50 -6.39
N ALA A 91 -9.20 -22.37 -5.40
CA ALA A 91 -9.89 -23.65 -5.57
C ALA A 91 -11.38 -23.49 -5.93
N PHE A 92 -12.03 -22.37 -5.55
CA PHE A 92 -13.43 -22.13 -5.91
C PHE A 92 -13.65 -22.00 -7.43
N LEU A 93 -12.61 -21.71 -8.22
CA LEU A 93 -12.72 -21.61 -9.68
C LEU A 93 -13.28 -22.90 -10.31
N VAL A 94 -13.07 -24.06 -9.70
CA VAL A 94 -13.60 -25.36 -10.20
C VAL A 94 -15.13 -25.46 -10.19
N CYS A 95 -15.81 -24.55 -9.49
CA CYS A 95 -17.27 -24.50 -9.41
C CYS A 95 -17.87 -23.16 -9.81
N THR A 96 -17.04 -22.15 -10.15
CA THR A 96 -17.50 -20.82 -10.58
C THR A 96 -17.12 -20.48 -12.02
N HIS A 97 -16.10 -21.16 -12.58
CA HIS A 97 -15.59 -20.90 -13.93
C HIS A 97 -15.59 -22.16 -14.77
N THR A 98 -15.77 -21.99 -16.08
CA THR A 98 -15.69 -23.09 -17.05
C THR A 98 -14.27 -23.65 -17.13
N PHE A 99 -14.11 -24.84 -17.68
CA PHE A 99 -12.79 -25.41 -17.92
C PHE A 99 -11.91 -24.47 -18.76
N ALA A 100 -12.46 -23.89 -19.82
CA ALA A 100 -11.74 -22.96 -20.69
C ALA A 100 -11.24 -21.71 -19.94
N GLN A 101 -12.08 -21.14 -19.06
CA GLN A 101 -11.69 -20.00 -18.23
C GLN A 101 -10.59 -20.36 -17.23
N ARG A 102 -10.67 -21.53 -16.59
CA ARG A 102 -9.63 -22.00 -15.66
C ARG A 102 -8.27 -22.18 -16.35
N VAL A 103 -8.26 -22.72 -17.57
CA VAL A 103 -7.04 -22.83 -18.38
C VAL A 103 -6.49 -21.46 -18.75
N ALA A 104 -7.35 -20.49 -19.10
CA ALA A 104 -6.91 -19.13 -19.39
C ALA A 104 -6.25 -18.46 -18.17
N PHE A 105 -6.80 -18.65 -16.96
CA PHE A 105 -6.19 -18.15 -15.73
C PHE A 105 -4.83 -18.79 -15.43
N LEU A 106 -4.69 -20.10 -15.65
CA LEU A 106 -3.42 -20.80 -15.51
C LEU A 106 -2.37 -20.26 -16.48
N ASN A 107 -2.72 -20.12 -17.76
CA ASN A 107 -1.81 -19.57 -18.76
C ASN A 107 -1.42 -18.12 -18.45
N PHE A 108 -2.36 -17.31 -17.95
CA PHE A 108 -2.07 -15.95 -17.50
C PHE A 108 -1.10 -15.95 -16.32
N PHE A 109 -1.32 -16.82 -15.32
CA PHE A 109 -0.46 -16.95 -14.14
C PHE A 109 0.96 -17.39 -14.51
N GLU A 110 1.10 -18.44 -15.32
CA GLU A 110 2.40 -18.94 -15.79
C GLU A 110 3.15 -17.85 -16.58
N ALA A 111 2.45 -17.12 -17.46
CA ALA A 111 3.08 -16.09 -18.28
C ALA A 111 3.42 -14.79 -17.53
N HIS A 112 2.65 -14.41 -16.50
CA HIS A 112 2.77 -13.08 -15.89
C HIS A 112 3.18 -13.11 -14.42
N LEU A 113 2.72 -14.09 -13.62
CA LEU A 113 2.99 -14.11 -12.18
C LEU A 113 4.30 -14.83 -11.83
N GLU A 114 4.77 -15.81 -12.61
CA GLU A 114 6.14 -16.32 -12.46
C GLU A 114 7.19 -15.23 -12.74
N GLY A 115 6.94 -14.38 -13.75
CA GLY A 115 7.78 -13.22 -14.06
C GLY A 115 7.67 -12.08 -13.06
N VAL A 116 6.47 -11.83 -12.52
CA VAL A 116 6.22 -10.78 -11.52
C VAL A 116 6.72 -11.17 -10.14
N ILE A 117 6.66 -12.43 -9.69
CA ILE A 117 7.26 -12.85 -8.41
C ILE A 117 8.79 -12.75 -8.47
N ALA A 118 9.40 -13.00 -9.63
CA ALA A 118 10.84 -12.79 -9.82
C ALA A 118 11.22 -11.30 -9.88
N ALA A 119 10.38 -10.43 -10.44
CA ALA A 119 10.63 -8.99 -10.58
C ALA A 119 10.15 -8.14 -9.39
N VAL A 120 9.17 -8.64 -8.64
CA VAL A 120 8.53 -8.04 -7.46
C VAL A 120 8.79 -8.94 -6.26
N ILE A 121 10.06 -9.28 -6.05
CA ILE A 121 10.63 -9.09 -4.73
C ILE A 121 11.00 -7.61 -4.71
N PRO A 122 10.18 -6.70 -4.16
CA PRO A 122 10.71 -5.39 -3.86
C PRO A 122 11.85 -5.66 -2.88
N HIS A 123 13.06 -5.31 -3.30
CA HIS A 123 14.07 -4.88 -2.35
C HIS A 123 13.45 -3.68 -1.61
N MET A 124 12.60 -3.94 -0.61
CA MET A 124 11.91 -2.91 0.16
C MET A 124 12.83 -2.32 1.24
N TYR A 125 14.14 -2.37 0.98
CA TYR A 125 15.18 -1.56 1.59
C TYR A 125 16.18 -1.24 0.48
N ASP A 126 16.13 0.01 0.01
CA ASP A 126 17.20 0.82 -0.59
C ASP A 126 16.72 1.65 -1.79
N ALA A 127 15.97 2.72 -1.51
CA ALA A 127 15.86 3.84 -2.44
C ALA A 127 15.37 5.12 -1.77
N LYS A 128 16.15 5.65 -0.82
CA LYS A 128 16.11 7.11 -0.55
C LYS A 128 17.38 7.68 0.07
N HIS A 129 18.55 7.15 -0.30
CA HIS A 129 19.84 7.84 -0.09
C HIS A 129 20.62 7.89 -1.41
N VAL A 130 20.07 8.61 -2.40
CA VAL A 130 20.93 9.28 -3.40
C VAL A 130 20.94 10.75 -3.00
N ALA A 131 21.67 11.04 -1.93
CA ALA A 131 22.26 12.36 -1.78
C ALA A 131 23.49 12.35 -2.68
N GLU A 132 23.34 12.93 -3.86
CA GLU A 132 24.46 13.25 -4.74
C GLU A 132 25.52 13.97 -3.92
N LYS A 133 26.67 13.32 -3.74
CA LYS A 133 27.87 13.96 -3.22
C LYS A 133 28.39 14.90 -4.31
N THR A 134 27.87 16.12 -4.36
CA THR A 134 28.61 17.23 -4.98
C THR A 134 29.62 17.72 -3.96
N LEU A 135 30.75 16.99 -3.87
CA LEU A 135 32.00 17.59 -3.42
C LEU A 135 32.50 18.46 -4.57
N LEU A 136 32.30 19.77 -4.48
CA LEU A 136 33.12 20.73 -5.21
C LEU A 136 34.03 21.42 -4.19
N ALA A 137 35.31 21.16 -4.40
CA ALA A 137 36.45 21.84 -3.79
C ALA A 137 36.50 23.32 -4.19
#